data_AF-I9GM70-F1
#
_entry.id   AF-I9GM70-F1
#
_cell.length_a   1.000
_cell.length_b   1.000
_cell.length_c   1.000
_cell.angle_alpha   90.00
_cell.angle_beta   90.00
_cell.angle_gamma   90.00
#
_symmetry.space_group_name_H-M   'P 1'
#
loop_
_entity.id
_entity.type
_entity.pdbx_description
1 polymer ?
#
loop_
_entity_poly.entity_id
_entity_poly.type
_entity_poly.pdbx_seq_one_letter_code
_entity_poly.pdbx_strand_id
1 'polypeptide(L)'
;MHYRIIYIFILLLALLLSCSKKNSEKCNSLYEKAFNRWLQYSLTDSTLCLEEAKQYLDSIDCKPVKRKVFELNLSIRYLLKDYEGGKKYVESFNSSDFAANYKKDMYLKAFEAAILESKGDTVNRNQLFKELINEIQLYLNKNPNEESLYDLFLVKRIIEDRNKILKEIEHIRSSKQYEDKVIDNIILMLTANNDENKTFTFN
;
A
#
# COMPACT_ATOMS: atom_id res chain seq x y z
N MET A 1 -8.33 55.49 3.06
CA MET A 1 -8.41 54.40 4.07
C MET A 1 -8.44 53.00 3.45
N HIS A 2 -9.07 52.80 2.28
CA HIS A 2 -9.18 51.47 1.63
C HIS A 2 -7.84 50.82 1.20
N TYR A 3 -6.86 51.58 0.70
CA TYR A 3 -5.56 51.02 0.31
C TYR A 3 -4.74 50.42 1.46
N ARG A 4 -4.89 50.93 2.70
CA ARG A 4 -4.21 50.38 3.89
C ARG A 4 -4.79 49.03 4.32
N ILE A 5 -6.11 48.84 4.15
CA ILE A 5 -6.79 47.57 4.46
C ILE A 5 -6.42 46.50 3.43
N ILE A 6 -6.33 46.85 2.15
CA ILE A 6 -5.90 45.94 1.08
C ILE A 6 -4.45 45.48 1.30
N TYR A 7 -3.55 46.37 1.73
CA TYR A 7 -2.16 46.01 1.98
C TYR A 7 -2.00 45.04 3.16
N ILE A 8 -2.77 45.23 4.23
CA ILE A 8 -2.81 44.31 5.37
C ILE A 8 -3.35 42.94 4.94
N PHE A 9 -4.37 42.91 4.08
CA PHE A 9 -4.94 41.67 3.56
C PHE A 9 -3.96 40.90 2.67
N ILE A 10 -3.20 41.60 1.82
CA ILE A 10 -2.15 41.00 0.97
C ILE A 10 -0.99 40.45 1.82
N LEU A 11 -0.60 41.16 2.89
CA LEU A 11 0.44 40.71 3.83
C LEU A 11 0.02 39.47 4.62
N LEU A 12 -1.23 39.42 5.07
CA LEU A 12 -1.82 38.24 5.71
C LEU A 12 -1.89 37.05 4.74
N LEU A 13 -2.28 37.30 3.48
CA LEU A 13 -2.32 36.25 2.45
C LEU A 13 -0.90 35.70 2.15
N ALA A 14 0.11 36.57 2.08
CA ALA A 14 1.51 36.18 1.86
C ALA A 14 2.10 35.38 3.04
N LEU A 15 1.70 35.69 4.27
CA LEU A 15 2.06 34.92 5.47
C LEU A 15 1.39 33.54 5.48
N LEU A 16 0.12 33.45 5.07
CA LEU A 16 -0.59 32.17 4.94
C LEU A 16 0.05 31.26 3.87
N LEU A 17 0.46 31.84 2.73
CA LEU A 17 1.12 31.11 1.64
C LEU A 17 2.57 30.67 1.97
N SER A 18 3.29 31.45 2.78
CA SER A 18 4.64 31.07 3.23
C SER A 18 4.60 29.95 4.26
N CYS A 19 3.61 29.94 5.16
CA CYS A 19 3.37 28.84 6.09
C CYS A 19 2.99 27.54 5.37
N SER A 20 2.15 27.59 4.33
CA SER A 20 1.77 26.38 3.59
C SER A 20 2.95 25.76 2.84
N LYS A 21 3.85 26.57 2.28
CA LYS A 21 5.04 26.07 1.57
C LYS A 21 6.04 25.40 2.52
N LYS A 22 6.34 26.03 3.66
CA LYS A 22 7.26 25.49 4.67
C LYS A 22 6.74 24.19 5.31
N ASN A 23 5.43 24.07 5.51
CA ASN A 23 4.82 22.83 6.00
C ASN A 23 4.94 21.70 4.97
N SER A 24 4.67 21.99 3.69
CA SER A 24 4.84 21.00 2.61
C SER A 24 6.28 20.47 2.51
N GLU A 25 7.28 21.35 2.58
CA GLU A 25 8.71 20.97 2.56
C GLU A 25 9.09 20.09 3.77
N LYS A 26 8.61 20.44 4.97
CA LYS A 26 8.84 19.64 6.18
C LYS A 26 8.26 18.23 6.05
N CYS A 27 7.04 18.09 5.53
CA CYS A 27 6.40 16.79 5.40
C CYS A 27 7.02 15.93 4.31
N ASN A 28 7.47 16.52 3.20
CA ASN A 28 8.27 15.79 2.21
C ASN A 28 9.59 15.31 2.81
N SER A 29 10.28 16.16 3.58
CA SER A 29 11.51 15.77 4.27
C SER A 29 11.30 14.62 5.27
N LEU A 30 10.20 14.63 6.02
CA LEU A 30 9.86 13.54 6.93
C LEU A 30 9.55 12.24 6.17
N TYR A 31 8.80 12.31 5.08
CA TYR A 31 8.53 11.17 4.22
C TYR A 31 9.83 10.59 3.63
N GLU A 32 10.72 11.43 3.11
CA GLU A 32 12.00 10.99 2.56
C GLU A 32 12.89 10.32 3.62
N LYS A 33 12.92 10.86 4.84
CA LYS A 33 13.61 10.21 5.97
C LYS A 33 13.02 8.84 6.28
N ALA A 34 11.69 8.73 6.35
CA ALA A 34 11.02 7.46 6.58
C ALA A 34 11.36 6.44 5.46
N PHE A 35 11.26 6.87 4.20
CA PHE A 35 11.54 6.04 3.05
C PHE A 35 13.00 5.57 3.02
N ASN A 36 13.96 6.47 3.29
CA ASN A 36 15.38 6.11 3.36
C ASN A 36 15.67 5.10 4.48
N ARG A 37 15.01 5.22 5.63
CA ARG A 37 15.14 4.23 6.71
C ARG A 37 14.52 2.88 6.33
N TRP A 38 13.37 2.88 5.67
CA TRP A 38 12.78 1.65 5.12
C TRP A 38 13.69 0.99 4.07
N LEU A 39 14.33 1.76 3.19
CA LEU A 39 15.34 1.24 2.26
C LEU A 39 16.56 0.68 3.00
N GLN A 40 17.03 1.32 4.06
CA GLN A 40 18.14 0.79 4.87
C GLN A 40 17.78 -0.52 5.57
N TYR A 41 16.53 -0.70 5.98
CA TYR A 41 16.06 -1.99 6.48
C TYR A 41 16.27 -3.10 5.44
N SER A 42 15.93 -2.88 4.17
CA SER A 42 16.16 -3.88 3.11
C SER A 42 17.63 -4.26 2.87
N LEU A 43 18.58 -3.48 3.40
CA LEU A 43 20.02 -3.75 3.30
C LEU A 43 20.61 -4.32 4.59
N THR A 44 19.92 -4.19 5.73
CA THR A 44 20.51 -4.43 7.06
C THR A 44 19.68 -5.35 7.95
N ASP A 45 18.42 -5.60 7.60
CA ASP A 45 17.40 -6.29 8.41
C ASP A 45 17.20 -5.70 9.82
N SER A 46 17.65 -4.46 10.06
CA SER A 46 17.57 -3.81 11.36
C SER A 46 16.17 -3.29 11.65
N THR A 47 15.49 -3.87 12.66
CA THR A 47 14.17 -3.41 13.11
C THR A 47 14.20 -1.97 13.62
N LEU A 48 15.33 -1.48 14.12
CA LEU A 48 15.51 -0.08 14.50
C LEU A 48 15.27 0.88 13.33
N CYS A 49 15.69 0.49 12.10
CA CYS A 49 15.41 1.30 10.92
C CYS A 49 13.89 1.41 10.65
N LEU A 50 13.14 0.34 10.88
CA LEU A 50 11.67 0.37 10.74
C LEU A 50 11.00 1.20 11.83
N GLU A 51 11.48 1.11 13.07
CA GLU A 51 10.99 1.92 14.20
C GLU A 51 11.23 3.42 13.95
N GLU A 52 12.43 3.80 13.51
CA GLU A 52 12.73 5.19 13.12
C GLU A 52 11.88 5.64 11.93
N ALA A 53 11.70 4.79 10.92
CA ALA A 53 10.83 5.09 9.78
C ALA A 53 9.39 5.38 10.24
N LYS A 54 8.86 4.55 11.15
CA LYS A 54 7.53 4.74 11.74
C LYS A 54 7.43 6.07 12.51
N GLN A 55 8.43 6.42 13.30
CA GLN A 55 8.46 7.70 14.05
C GLN A 55 8.40 8.91 13.11
N TYR A 56 9.11 8.87 11.99
CA TYR A 56 9.04 9.93 10.97
C TYR A 56 7.64 10.03 10.37
N LEU A 57 6.98 8.90 10.06
CA LEU A 57 5.62 8.90 9.51
C LEU A 57 4.56 9.39 10.50
N ASP A 58 4.66 8.97 11.77
CA ASP A 58 3.74 9.41 12.83
C ASP A 58 3.85 10.93 13.10
N SER A 59 4.95 11.56 12.67
CA SER A 59 5.19 13.00 12.76
C SER A 59 4.67 13.81 11.57
N ILE A 60 4.09 13.17 10.54
CA ILE A 60 3.54 13.83 9.36
C ILE A 60 2.11 14.29 9.64
N ASP A 61 1.91 15.60 9.74
CA ASP A 61 0.59 16.24 9.92
C ASP A 61 0.11 17.01 8.67
N CYS A 62 0.95 17.16 7.65
CA CYS A 62 0.63 17.94 6.46
C CYS A 62 -0.19 17.14 5.42
N LYS A 63 -1.26 17.76 4.93
CA LYS A 63 -1.95 17.33 3.70
C LYS A 63 -1.32 18.02 2.49
N PRO A 64 -1.20 17.40 1.30
CA PRO A 64 -1.50 16.01 0.94
C PRO A 64 -0.24 15.18 0.63
N VAL A 65 0.18 14.31 1.55
CA VAL A 65 1.11 13.18 1.28
C VAL A 65 0.39 11.83 1.47
N LYS A 66 -0.95 11.85 1.45
CA LYS A 66 -1.79 10.78 2.02
C LYS A 66 -1.49 9.39 1.46
N ARG A 67 -1.44 9.21 0.14
CA ARG A 67 -1.31 7.87 -0.46
C ARG A 67 0.06 7.23 -0.18
N LYS A 68 1.15 7.94 -0.50
CA LYS A 68 2.51 7.43 -0.28
C LYS A 68 2.81 7.19 1.20
N VAL A 69 2.35 8.08 2.08
CA VAL A 69 2.48 7.88 3.54
C VAL A 69 1.66 6.68 3.99
N PHE A 70 0.43 6.53 3.48
CA PHE A 70 -0.41 5.39 3.80
C PHE A 70 0.26 4.06 3.43
N GLU A 71 0.67 3.90 2.16
CA GLU A 71 1.29 2.67 1.65
C GLU A 71 2.58 2.33 2.41
N LEU A 72 3.46 3.31 2.63
CA LEU A 72 4.70 3.10 3.38
C LEU A 72 4.42 2.75 4.87
N ASN A 73 3.40 3.35 5.50
CA ASN A 73 3.03 3.04 6.88
C ASN A 73 2.50 1.61 6.99
N LEU A 74 1.69 1.14 6.03
CA LEU A 74 1.23 -0.26 6.01
C LEU A 74 2.41 -1.23 5.93
N SER A 75 3.34 -0.98 4.99
CA SER A 75 4.55 -1.80 4.83
C SER A 75 5.37 -1.86 6.11
N ILE A 76 5.65 -0.71 6.73
CA ILE A 76 6.44 -0.64 7.97
C ILE A 76 5.75 -1.39 9.10
N ARG A 77 4.44 -1.20 9.31
CA ARG A 77 3.69 -1.91 10.37
C ARG A 77 3.68 -3.41 10.16
N TYR A 78 3.51 -3.85 8.92
CA TYR A 78 3.53 -5.28 8.60
C TYR A 78 4.91 -5.89 8.87
N LEU A 79 5.99 -5.21 8.48
CA LEU A 79 7.37 -5.64 8.73
C LEU A 79 7.72 -5.65 10.23
N LEU A 80 7.22 -4.68 11.00
CA LEU A 80 7.33 -4.65 12.46
C LEU A 80 6.44 -5.68 13.17
N LYS A 81 5.61 -6.43 12.44
CA LYS A 81 4.58 -7.33 12.98
C LYS A 81 3.56 -6.63 13.89
N ASP A 82 3.40 -5.31 13.74
CA ASP A 82 2.34 -4.51 14.37
C ASP A 82 1.04 -4.69 13.59
N TYR A 83 0.53 -5.93 13.54
CA TYR A 83 -0.61 -6.26 12.68
C TYR A 83 -1.92 -5.63 13.18
N GLU A 84 -2.13 -5.63 14.50
CA GLU A 84 -3.29 -4.98 15.13
C GLU A 84 -3.26 -3.46 14.94
N GLY A 85 -2.08 -2.83 15.07
CA GLY A 85 -1.93 -1.40 14.79
C GLY A 85 -2.10 -1.07 13.31
N GLY A 86 -1.63 -1.94 12.41
CA GLY A 86 -1.84 -1.85 10.97
C GLY A 86 -3.32 -1.93 10.59
N LYS A 87 -4.05 -2.91 11.15
CA LYS A 87 -5.51 -3.04 10.96
C LYS A 87 -6.25 -1.78 11.41
N LYS A 88 -6.00 -1.30 12.64
CA LYS A 88 -6.60 -0.06 13.17
C LYS A 88 -6.26 1.17 12.32
N TYR A 89 -5.05 1.24 11.78
CA TYR A 89 -4.65 2.33 10.90
C TYR A 89 -5.49 2.33 9.61
N VAL A 90 -5.71 1.18 8.97
CA VAL A 90 -6.60 1.07 7.79
C VAL A 90 -8.06 1.40 8.13
N GLU A 91 -8.55 0.97 9.30
CA GLU A 91 -9.92 1.25 9.77
C GLU A 91 -10.20 2.75 9.89
N SER A 92 -9.17 3.56 10.16
CA SER A 92 -9.30 5.02 10.30
C SER A 92 -9.63 5.78 9.01
N PHE A 93 -9.54 5.13 7.84
CA PHE A 93 -9.85 5.72 6.54
C PHE A 93 -11.26 5.34 6.08
N ASN A 94 -11.93 6.21 5.32
CA ASN A 94 -13.22 5.89 4.72
C ASN A 94 -13.01 5.04 3.46
N SER A 95 -13.98 4.19 3.11
CA SER A 95 -13.89 3.39 1.87
C SER A 95 -13.77 4.26 0.60
N SER A 96 -14.29 5.49 0.64
CA SER A 96 -14.16 6.47 -0.45
C SER A 96 -12.75 7.07 -0.59
N ASP A 97 -11.85 6.85 0.38
CA ASP A 97 -10.45 7.29 0.27
C ASP A 97 -9.63 6.37 -0.66
N PHE A 98 -10.20 5.23 -1.08
CA PHE A 98 -9.55 4.22 -1.90
C PHE A 98 -10.05 4.26 -3.35
N ALA A 99 -9.13 4.12 -4.31
CA ALA A 99 -9.44 4.20 -5.74
C ALA A 99 -10.34 3.06 -6.24
N ALA A 100 -10.18 1.86 -5.70
CA ALA A 100 -11.04 0.71 -5.97
C ALA A 100 -11.74 0.26 -4.69
N ASN A 101 -13.01 -0.13 -4.82
CA ASN A 101 -13.88 -0.42 -3.68
C ASN A 101 -13.41 -1.63 -2.84
N TYR A 102 -12.65 -2.56 -3.41
CA TYR A 102 -12.10 -3.70 -2.68
C TYR A 102 -10.82 -3.37 -1.90
N LYS A 103 -10.11 -2.27 -2.20
CA LYS A 103 -8.76 -2.01 -1.67
C LYS A 103 -8.74 -1.88 -0.15
N LYS A 104 -9.74 -1.24 0.45
CA LYS A 104 -9.83 -1.14 1.91
C LYS A 104 -9.89 -2.54 2.54
N ASP A 105 -10.79 -3.37 2.04
CA ASP A 105 -10.98 -4.74 2.53
C ASP A 105 -9.76 -5.61 2.25
N MET A 106 -9.06 -5.40 1.13
CA MET A 106 -7.78 -6.03 0.84
C MET A 106 -6.76 -5.77 1.95
N TYR A 107 -6.57 -4.51 2.34
CA TYR A 107 -5.62 -4.16 3.39
C TYR A 107 -6.06 -4.69 4.76
N LEU A 108 -7.35 -4.62 5.09
CA LEU A 108 -7.89 -5.18 6.35
C LEU A 108 -7.67 -6.69 6.43
N LYS A 109 -8.04 -7.43 5.37
CA LYS A 109 -7.88 -8.88 5.29
C LYS A 109 -6.40 -9.29 5.30
N ALA A 110 -5.50 -8.49 4.72
CA ALA A 110 -4.05 -8.76 4.79
C ALA A 110 -3.53 -8.72 6.24
N PHE A 111 -3.91 -7.72 7.03
CA PHE A 111 -3.53 -7.67 8.45
C PHE A 111 -4.21 -8.76 9.27
N GLU A 112 -5.48 -9.07 9.01
CA GLU A 112 -6.20 -10.13 9.70
C GLU A 112 -5.62 -11.52 9.40
N ALA A 113 -5.25 -11.77 8.14
CA ALA A 113 -4.54 -12.97 7.73
C ALA A 113 -3.19 -13.10 8.46
N ALA A 114 -2.43 -12.01 8.60
CA ALA A 114 -1.18 -12.01 9.36
C ALA A 114 -1.38 -12.27 10.87
N ILE A 115 -2.46 -11.75 11.46
CA ILE A 115 -2.85 -12.06 12.85
C ILE A 115 -3.15 -13.56 13.00
N LEU A 116 -3.94 -14.14 12.09
CA LEU A 116 -4.24 -15.57 12.11
C LEU A 116 -2.99 -16.43 11.90
N GLU A 117 -2.13 -16.04 10.97
CA GLU A 117 -0.85 -16.70 10.72
C GLU A 117 0.06 -16.69 11.95
N SER A 118 0.14 -15.57 12.67
CA SER A 118 0.91 -15.46 13.91
C SER A 118 0.43 -16.40 15.02
N LYS A 119 -0.83 -16.85 14.94
CA LYS A 119 -1.47 -17.81 15.84
C LYS A 119 -1.42 -19.25 15.32
N GLY A 120 -0.83 -19.48 14.13
CA GLY A 120 -0.78 -20.78 13.47
C GLY A 120 -2.08 -21.19 12.76
N ASP A 121 -3.08 -20.30 12.65
CA ASP A 121 -4.36 -20.59 12.02
C ASP A 121 -4.31 -20.39 10.50
N THR A 122 -3.69 -21.37 9.84
CA THR A 122 -3.52 -21.37 8.39
C THR A 122 -4.82 -21.61 7.62
N VAL A 123 -5.82 -22.24 8.23
CA VAL A 123 -7.12 -22.54 7.60
C VAL A 123 -7.92 -21.26 7.41
N ASN A 124 -8.11 -20.50 8.48
CA ASN A 124 -8.85 -19.24 8.40
C ASN A 124 -8.07 -18.17 7.62
N ARG A 125 -6.74 -18.14 7.73
CA ARG A 125 -5.88 -17.29 6.88
C ARG A 125 -6.14 -17.57 5.40
N ASN A 126 -6.13 -18.84 4.99
CA ASN A 126 -6.35 -19.19 3.59
C ASN A 126 -7.79 -18.88 3.13
N GLN A 127 -8.77 -18.97 4.02
CA GLN A 127 -10.14 -18.59 3.72
C GLN A 127 -10.26 -17.09 3.41
N LEU A 128 -9.63 -16.22 4.21
CA LEU A 128 -9.60 -14.77 3.93
C LEU A 128 -8.99 -14.45 2.57
N PHE A 129 -7.90 -15.10 2.19
CA PHE A 129 -7.29 -14.88 0.88
C PHE A 129 -8.17 -15.36 -0.29
N LYS A 130 -8.95 -16.44 -0.12
CA LYS A 130 -9.93 -16.87 -1.13
C LYS A 130 -11.05 -15.86 -1.31
N GLU A 131 -11.56 -15.30 -0.22
CA GLU A 131 -12.58 -14.25 -0.27
C GLU A 131 -12.05 -13.00 -0.98
N LEU A 132 -10.82 -12.59 -0.65
CA LEU A 132 -10.16 -11.46 -1.30
C LEU A 132 -9.94 -11.68 -2.80
N ILE A 133 -9.50 -12.87 -3.21
CA ILE A 133 -9.37 -13.24 -4.64
C ILE A 133 -10.71 -13.08 -5.36
N ASN A 134 -11.81 -13.55 -4.75
CA ASN A 134 -13.14 -13.41 -5.34
C ASN A 134 -13.58 -11.94 -5.46
N GLU A 135 -13.33 -11.12 -4.45
CA GLU A 135 -13.65 -9.68 -4.48
C GLU A 135 -12.90 -8.94 -5.59
N ILE A 136 -11.59 -9.18 -5.72
CA ILE A 136 -10.76 -8.58 -6.78
C ILE A 136 -11.23 -9.06 -8.16
N GLN A 137 -11.52 -10.36 -8.31
CA GLN A 137 -12.02 -10.92 -9.56
C GLN A 137 -13.36 -10.30 -9.97
N LEU A 138 -14.30 -10.15 -9.03
CA LEU A 138 -15.59 -9.50 -9.29
C LEU A 138 -15.44 -8.05 -9.71
N TYR A 139 -14.47 -7.33 -9.13
CA TYR A 139 -14.13 -5.97 -9.55
C TYR A 139 -13.57 -5.94 -10.98
N LEU A 140 -12.58 -6.78 -11.28
CA LEU A 140 -11.93 -6.88 -12.59
C LEU A 140 -12.91 -7.24 -13.71
N ASN A 141 -13.87 -8.12 -13.45
CA ASN A 141 -14.90 -8.49 -14.42
C ASN A 141 -15.75 -7.28 -14.87
N LYS A 142 -15.87 -6.25 -14.02
CA LYS A 142 -16.61 -5.01 -14.32
C LYS A 142 -15.69 -3.87 -14.75
N ASN A 143 -14.46 -3.85 -14.24
CA ASN A 143 -13.49 -2.77 -14.43
C ASN A 143 -12.10 -3.35 -14.75
N PRO A 144 -11.85 -3.82 -15.98
CA PRO A 144 -10.53 -4.30 -16.36
C PRO A 144 -9.47 -3.20 -16.19
N ASN A 145 -8.47 -3.45 -15.36
CA ASN A 145 -7.36 -2.52 -15.15
C ASN A 145 -6.13 -3.25 -14.63
N GLU A 146 -4.96 -2.70 -14.94
CA GLU A 146 -3.67 -3.32 -14.62
C GLU A 146 -3.44 -3.43 -13.11
N GLU A 147 -3.72 -2.36 -12.35
CA GLU A 147 -3.48 -2.32 -10.90
C GLU A 147 -4.20 -3.47 -10.17
N SER A 148 -5.47 -3.71 -10.51
CA SER A 148 -6.24 -4.78 -9.89
C SER A 148 -5.83 -6.17 -10.38
N LEU A 149 -5.28 -6.27 -11.59
CA LEU A 149 -4.71 -7.52 -12.09
C LEU A 149 -3.43 -7.87 -11.32
N TYR A 150 -2.57 -6.90 -11.01
CA TYR A 150 -1.42 -7.10 -10.13
C TYR A 150 -1.86 -7.53 -8.73
N ASP A 151 -2.84 -6.85 -8.13
CA ASP A 151 -3.35 -7.23 -6.80
C ASP A 151 -3.90 -8.66 -6.78
N LEU A 152 -4.65 -9.07 -7.82
CA LEU A 152 -5.17 -10.43 -7.93
C LEU A 152 -4.05 -11.47 -7.82
N PHE A 153 -2.99 -11.31 -8.63
CA PHE A 153 -1.90 -12.27 -8.67
C PHE A 153 -0.97 -12.19 -7.46
N LEU A 154 -0.85 -11.02 -6.83
CA LEU A 154 -0.20 -10.84 -5.53
C LEU A 154 -0.90 -11.61 -4.41
N VAL A 155 -2.22 -11.69 -4.43
CA VAL A 155 -2.96 -12.47 -3.44
C VAL A 155 -2.92 -13.96 -3.78
N LYS A 156 -3.14 -14.33 -5.06
CA LYS A 156 -3.14 -15.73 -5.50
C LYS A 156 -1.84 -16.45 -5.17
N ARG A 157 -0.68 -15.79 -5.35
CA ARG A 157 0.63 -16.42 -5.07
C ARG A 157 0.80 -16.90 -3.63
N ILE A 158 0.02 -16.36 -2.68
CA ILE A 158 0.09 -16.72 -1.27
C ILE A 158 -0.49 -18.12 -1.05
N ILE A 159 -1.62 -18.44 -1.69
CA ILE A 159 -2.38 -19.67 -1.39
C ILE A 159 -2.48 -20.65 -2.56
N GLU A 160 -2.12 -20.24 -3.78
CA GLU A 160 -2.20 -21.07 -4.98
C GLU A 160 -0.81 -21.55 -5.45
N ASP A 161 -0.83 -22.65 -6.19
CA ASP A 161 0.36 -23.20 -6.85
C ASP A 161 0.83 -22.28 -7.98
N ARG A 162 2.15 -22.07 -8.07
CA ARG A 162 2.75 -21.18 -9.07
C ARG A 162 2.44 -21.63 -10.50
N ASN A 163 2.49 -22.92 -10.80
CA ASN A 163 2.23 -23.40 -12.17
C ASN A 163 0.76 -23.21 -12.55
N LYS A 164 -0.16 -23.35 -11.58
CA LYS A 164 -1.58 -23.04 -11.80
C LYS A 164 -1.78 -21.55 -12.11
N ILE A 165 -1.12 -20.65 -11.37
CA ILE A 165 -1.17 -19.21 -11.62
C ILE A 165 -0.60 -18.87 -13.00
N LEU A 166 0.56 -19.41 -13.36
CA LEU A 166 1.19 -19.14 -14.66
C LEU A 166 0.30 -19.58 -15.83
N LYS A 167 -0.37 -20.73 -15.73
CA LYS A 167 -1.34 -21.18 -16.75
C LYS A 167 -2.52 -20.22 -16.90
N GLU A 168 -3.02 -19.68 -15.79
CA GLU A 168 -4.09 -18.68 -15.82
C GLU A 168 -3.62 -17.38 -16.49
N ILE A 169 -2.41 -16.91 -16.18
CA ILE A 169 -1.83 -15.72 -16.79
C ILE A 169 -1.67 -15.89 -18.30
N GLU A 170 -1.20 -17.04 -18.77
CA GLU A 170 -1.11 -17.33 -20.22
C GLU A 170 -2.48 -17.35 -20.89
N HIS A 171 -3.52 -17.82 -20.19
CA HIS A 171 -4.89 -17.72 -20.70
C HIS A 171 -5.34 -16.26 -20.83
N ILE A 172 -5.03 -15.41 -19.85
CA ILE A 172 -5.30 -13.96 -19.93
C ILE A 172 -4.50 -13.31 -21.07
N ARG A 173 -3.23 -13.69 -21.28
CA ARG A 173 -2.44 -13.21 -22.43
C ARG A 173 -3.15 -13.52 -23.75
N SER A 174 -3.69 -14.73 -23.88
CA SER A 174 -4.40 -15.15 -25.10
C SER A 174 -5.69 -14.37 -25.38
N SER A 175 -6.33 -13.79 -24.36
CA SER A 175 -7.54 -12.97 -24.53
C SER A 175 -7.25 -11.58 -25.09
N LYS A 176 -5.98 -11.13 -25.08
CA LYS A 176 -5.53 -9.79 -25.51
C LYS A 176 -6.21 -8.63 -24.78
N GLN A 177 -6.74 -8.88 -23.58
CA GLN A 177 -7.36 -7.86 -22.75
C GLN A 177 -6.35 -6.87 -22.15
N TYR A 178 -5.09 -7.28 -22.01
CA TYR A 178 -3.99 -6.49 -21.46
C TYR A 178 -2.79 -6.52 -22.43
N GLU A 179 -1.93 -5.50 -22.36
CA GLU A 179 -0.68 -5.50 -23.13
C GLU A 179 0.26 -6.61 -22.64
N ASP A 180 0.99 -7.24 -23.57
CA ASP A 180 1.94 -8.32 -23.24
C ASP A 180 2.97 -7.88 -22.19
N LYS A 181 3.40 -6.61 -22.23
CA LYS A 181 4.32 -6.03 -21.25
C LYS A 181 3.77 -6.07 -19.82
N VAL A 182 2.48 -5.85 -19.63
CA VAL A 182 1.82 -5.94 -18.31
C VAL A 182 1.87 -7.39 -17.83
N ILE A 183 1.57 -8.34 -18.72
CA ILE A 183 1.61 -9.76 -18.42
C ILE A 183 3.03 -10.22 -18.06
N ASP A 184 4.03 -9.78 -18.83
CA ASP A 184 5.44 -10.09 -18.60
C ASP A 184 5.90 -9.61 -17.21
N ASN A 185 5.49 -8.40 -16.81
CA ASN A 185 5.80 -7.86 -15.49
C ASN A 185 5.19 -8.71 -14.35
N ILE A 186 3.95 -9.21 -14.52
CA ILE A 186 3.32 -10.09 -13.53
C ILE A 186 4.10 -11.41 -13.44
N ILE A 187 4.49 -12.00 -14.57
CA ILE A 187 5.29 -13.24 -14.59
C ILE A 187 6.65 -13.01 -13.91
N LEU A 188 7.32 -11.89 -14.18
CA LEU A 188 8.58 -11.53 -13.53
C LEU A 188 8.42 -11.41 -12.01
N MET A 189 7.38 -10.72 -11.52
CA MET A 189 7.08 -10.63 -10.09
C MET A 189 6.88 -12.01 -9.43
N LEU A 190 6.21 -12.92 -10.12
CA LEU A 190 5.92 -14.26 -9.60
C LEU A 190 7.15 -15.17 -9.58
N THR A 191 8.11 -14.95 -10.48
CA THR A 191 9.30 -15.79 -10.64
C THR A 191 10.53 -15.26 -9.88
N ALA A 192 10.63 -13.95 -9.62
CA ALA A 192 11.77 -13.34 -8.94
C ALA A 192 11.82 -13.60 -7.41
N ASN A 193 10.69 -13.94 -6.80
CA ASN A 193 10.59 -14.17 -5.36
C ASN A 193 10.70 -15.68 -5.07
N ASN A 194 11.83 -16.14 -4.53
CA ASN A 194 12.03 -17.53 -4.10
C ASN A 194 10.92 -17.98 -3.13
N ASP A 195 10.43 -19.21 -3.33
CA ASP A 195 9.20 -19.78 -2.73
C ASP A 195 9.18 -19.91 -1.19
N GLU A 196 10.26 -19.56 -0.48
CA GLU A 196 10.44 -19.89 0.95
C GLU A 196 9.69 -18.97 1.94
N ASN A 197 9.22 -17.78 1.53
CA ASN A 197 8.37 -16.91 2.37
C ASN A 197 7.33 -16.15 1.54
N LYS A 198 6.17 -16.78 1.32
CA LYS A 198 5.02 -16.20 0.63
C LYS A 198 4.26 -15.22 1.54
N THR A 199 4.84 -14.07 1.84
CA THR A 199 4.18 -13.00 2.62
C THR A 199 3.50 -11.97 1.73
N PHE A 200 2.40 -11.37 2.22
CA PHE A 200 1.75 -10.24 1.57
C PHE A 200 2.68 -9.02 1.53
N THR A 201 2.70 -8.30 0.41
CA THR A 201 3.46 -7.06 0.23
C THR A 201 2.52 -5.93 -0.16
N PHE A 202 2.60 -4.80 0.51
CA PHE A 202 1.88 -3.59 0.12
C PHE A 202 2.70 -2.85 -0.94
N ASN A 203 2.04 -2.49 -2.05
CA ASN A 203 2.60 -1.60 -3.08
C ASN A 203 2.35 -0.14 -2.72
#